data_AF-A0A1G3QSD7-F1
#
_entry.id   AF-A0A1G3QSD7-F1
#
_cell.length_a   1.000
_cell.length_b   1.000
_cell.length_c   1.000
_cell.angle_alpha   90.00
_cell.angle_beta   90.00
_cell.angle_gamma   90.00
#
_symmetry.space_group_name_H-M   'P 1'
#
loop_
_entity.id
_entity.type
_entity.pdbx_description
1 polymer ?
#
loop_
_entity_poly.entity_id
_entity_poly.type
_entity_poly.pdbx_seq_one_letter_code
_entity_poly.pdbx_strand_id
1 'polypeptide(L)'
;MQSFALAALLWVAAILASGTLAAGEWEGVDKSVVEKIAMDAGRPPRAPYVDTDRGDLLLFMFLLAGACGGFIAGYSYRKLMHENKKRA
;
A
#
# COMPACT_ATOMS: atom_id res chain seq x y z
N MET A 1 -21.88 -15.02 25.97
CA MET A 1 -20.42 -14.86 26.22
C MET A 1 -19.58 -15.83 25.41
N GLN A 2 -19.95 -17.12 25.31
CA GLN A 2 -19.18 -18.13 24.55
C GLN A 2 -19.11 -17.87 23.03
N SER A 3 -20.15 -17.27 22.44
CA SER A 3 -20.21 -16.94 21.01
C SER A 3 -19.21 -15.85 20.58
N PHE A 4 -19.00 -14.82 21.41
CA PHE A 4 -18.02 -13.77 21.15
C PHE A 4 -16.57 -14.27 21.26
N ALA A 5 -16.31 -15.19 22.19
CA ALA A 5 -15.00 -15.81 22.34
C ALA A 5 -14.64 -16.69 21.13
N LEU A 6 -15.61 -17.45 20.59
CA LEU A 6 -15.43 -18.24 19.37
C LEU A 6 -15.21 -17.36 18.13
N ALA A 7 -15.97 -16.27 18.00
CA ALA A 7 -15.78 -15.32 16.91
C ALA A 7 -14.39 -14.66 16.96
N ALA A 8 -13.92 -14.26 18.15
CA ALA A 8 -12.59 -13.70 18.34
C ALA A 8 -11.49 -14.73 18.01
N LEU A 9 -11.67 -15.99 18.40
CA LEU A 9 -10.71 -17.07 18.11
C LEU A 9 -10.63 -17.35 16.60
N LEU A 10 -11.76 -17.33 15.89
CA LEU A 10 -11.83 -17.48 14.44
C LEU A 10 -11.16 -16.30 13.72
N TRP A 11 -11.35 -15.08 14.22
CA TRP A 11 -10.68 -13.89 13.69
C TRP A 11 -9.17 -13.96 13.87
N VAL A 12 -8.68 -14.38 15.04
CA VAL A 12 -7.24 -14.57 15.29
C VAL A 12 -6.68 -15.69 14.42
N ALA A 13 -7.40 -16.80 14.26
CA ALA A 13 -6.99 -17.89 13.38
C ALA A 13 -6.91 -17.46 11.90
N ALA A 14 -7.85 -16.65 11.41
CA ALA A 14 -7.84 -16.12 10.06
C ALA A 14 -6.64 -15.16 9.80
N ILE A 15 -6.30 -14.33 10.80
CA ILE A 15 -5.13 -13.45 10.72
C ILE A 15 -3.83 -14.28 10.68
N LEU A 16 -3.73 -15.30 11.54
CA LEU A 16 -2.55 -16.18 11.58
C LEU A 16 -2.41 -17.03 10.30
N ALA A 17 -3.53 -17.50 9.73
CA ALA A 17 -3.53 -18.26 8.48
C ALA A 17 -3.20 -17.40 7.25
N SER A 18 -3.44 -16.09 7.30
CA SER A 18 -3.08 -15.17 6.21
C SER A 18 -1.57 -15.04 6.02
N GLY A 19 -0.77 -15.27 7.08
CA GLY A 19 0.69 -15.16 7.04
C GLY A 19 1.42 -16.42 6.51
N THR A 20 0.73 -17.55 6.34
CA THR A 20 1.36 -18.82 5.90
C THR A 20 1.14 -19.14 4.42
N LEU A 21 0.46 -18.28 3.68
CA LEU A 21 0.44 -18.36 2.23
C LEU A 21 1.84 -17.98 1.75
N ALA A 22 2.69 -18.99 1.54
CA ALA A 22 4.00 -18.82 0.95
C ALA A 22 3.83 -18.12 -0.40
N ALA A 23 4.10 -16.82 -0.40
CA ALA A 23 4.24 -16.05 -1.61
C ALA A 23 5.43 -16.67 -2.35
N GLY A 24 5.17 -17.48 -3.38
CA GLY A 24 6.21 -17.77 -4.37
C GLY A 24 6.77 -16.43 -4.83
N GLU A 25 8.10 -16.33 -4.93
CA GLU A 25 8.78 -15.08 -5.30
C GLU A 25 8.20 -14.58 -6.63
N TRP A 26 7.29 -13.61 -6.56
CA TRP A 26 6.77 -12.96 -7.73
C TRP A 26 7.90 -12.06 -8.24
N GLU A 27 8.53 -12.47 -9.35
CA GLU A 27 9.70 -11.80 -9.93
C GLU A 27 9.45 -10.39 -10.52
N GLY A 28 8.31 -9.78 -10.22
CA GLY A 28 7.83 -8.54 -10.81
C GLY A 28 7.29 -8.72 -12.23
N VAL A 29 6.27 -7.92 -12.58
CA VAL A 29 5.73 -7.84 -13.96
C VAL A 29 6.78 -7.31 -14.93
N ASP A 30 7.70 -6.46 -14.45
CA ASP A 30 8.75 -5.83 -15.25
C ASP A 30 9.68 -6.87 -15.90
N LYS A 31 10.22 -7.80 -15.11
CA LYS A 31 11.09 -8.88 -15.62
C LYS A 31 10.37 -9.88 -16.52
N SER A 32 9.14 -10.24 -16.17
CA SER A 32 8.40 -11.31 -16.85
C SER A 32 7.78 -10.89 -18.18
N VAL A 33 7.40 -9.61 -18.33
CA VAL A 33 6.64 -9.12 -19.49
C VAL A 33 7.33 -7.94 -20.17
N VAL A 34 7.76 -6.94 -19.41
CA VAL A 34 8.24 -5.66 -19.96
C VAL A 34 9.60 -5.82 -20.63
N GLU A 35 10.51 -6.57 -20.02
CA GLU A 35 11.83 -6.86 -20.62
C GLU A 35 11.69 -7.58 -21.96
N LYS A 36 10.77 -8.55 -22.06
CA LYS A 36 10.54 -9.32 -23.28
C LYS A 36 10.04 -8.43 -24.42
N ILE A 37 9.09 -7.54 -24.12
CA ILE A 37 8.56 -6.56 -25.07
C ILE A 37 9.62 -5.52 -25.46
N ALA A 38 10.46 -5.09 -24.52
CA ALA A 38 11.52 -4.11 -24.78
C ALA A 38 12.63 -4.68 -25.68
N MET A 39 12.98 -5.96 -25.50
CA MET A 39 13.89 -6.69 -26.38
C MET A 39 13.33 -6.84 -27.79
N ASP A 40 12.04 -7.23 -27.92
CA ASP A 40 11.36 -7.34 -29.21
C ASP A 40 11.27 -5.98 -29.94
N ALA A 41 11.24 -4.87 -29.19
CA ALA A 41 11.25 -3.50 -29.71
C ALA A 41 12.67 -2.91 -29.93
N GLY A 42 13.74 -3.68 -29.69
CA GLY A 42 15.12 -3.25 -29.89
C GLY A 42 15.63 -2.18 -28.92
N ARG A 43 14.92 -1.95 -27.80
CA ARG A 43 15.40 -1.07 -26.71
C ARG A 43 15.90 -1.93 -25.55
N PRO A 44 17.21 -2.06 -25.34
CA PRO A 44 17.72 -2.84 -24.22
C PRO A 44 17.23 -2.23 -22.88
N PRO A 45 16.86 -3.07 -21.90
CA PRO A 45 16.45 -2.62 -20.58
C PRO A 45 17.55 -1.76 -19.95
N ARG A 46 17.18 -0.57 -19.48
CA ARG A 46 18.09 0.36 -18.82
C ARG A 46 17.91 0.24 -17.31
N ALA A 47 19.00 0.30 -16.56
CA ALA A 47 18.91 0.33 -15.10
C ALA A 47 17.99 1.48 -14.62
N PRO A 48 17.09 1.23 -13.64
CA PRO A 48 16.25 2.26 -13.04
C PRO A 48 17.11 3.42 -12.53
N TYR A 49 16.67 4.66 -12.74
CA TYR A 49 17.35 5.83 -12.16
C TYR A 49 17.17 5.89 -10.63
N VAL A 50 16.11 5.27 -10.11
CA VAL A 50 15.77 5.21 -8.68
C VAL A 50 15.33 3.78 -8.39
N ASP A 51 16.16 3.02 -7.68
CA ASP A 51 15.80 1.70 -7.18
C ASP A 51 14.77 1.85 -6.04
N THR A 52 13.49 1.82 -6.39
CA THR A 52 12.41 1.91 -5.39
C THR A 52 12.22 0.58 -4.64
N ASP A 53 12.78 -0.49 -5.20
CA ASP A 53 12.75 -1.85 -4.65
C ASP A 53 13.88 -2.15 -3.65
N ARG A 54 14.85 -1.23 -3.48
CA ARG A 54 15.93 -1.39 -2.51
C ARG A 54 15.58 -0.74 -1.17
N GLY A 55 15.25 -1.59 -0.20
CA GLY A 55 14.96 -1.19 1.17
C GLY A 55 13.54 -0.65 1.32
N ASP A 56 13.36 0.39 2.14
CA ASP A 56 12.05 0.86 2.59
C ASP A 56 11.65 2.24 2.03
N LEU A 57 12.30 2.67 0.96
CA LEU A 57 12.12 4.01 0.39
C LEU A 57 10.70 4.23 -0.13
N LEU A 58 10.13 3.23 -0.83
CA LEU A 58 8.76 3.29 -1.32
C LEU A 58 7.75 3.41 -0.16
N LEU A 59 7.94 2.60 0.89
CA LEU A 59 7.07 2.63 2.08
C LEU A 59 7.18 3.98 2.80
N PHE A 60 8.39 4.52 2.90
CA PHE A 60 8.61 5.84 3.49
C PHE A 60 7.91 6.96 2.71
N MET A 61 7.96 6.93 1.37
CA MET A 61 7.21 7.89 0.55
C MET A 61 5.70 7.74 0.71
N PHE A 62 5.21 6.49 0.79
CA PHE A 62 3.80 6.21 1.07
C PHE A 62 3.36 6.74 2.43
N LEU A 63 4.16 6.53 3.46
CA LEU A 63 3.91 7.03 4.81
C LEU A 63 3.85 8.56 4.82
N LEU A 64 4.81 9.23 4.17
CA LEU A 64 4.89 10.68 4.13
C LEU A 64 3.71 11.27 3.35
N ALA A 65 3.40 10.71 2.17
CA ALA A 65 2.24 11.12 1.38
C ALA A 65 0.92 10.89 2.13
N GLY A 66 0.77 9.76 2.81
CA GLY A 66 -0.40 9.44 3.64
C GLY A 66 -0.55 10.39 4.83
N ALA A 67 0.55 10.70 5.52
CA ALA A 67 0.56 11.65 6.63
C ALA A 67 0.17 13.06 6.17
N CYS A 68 0.80 13.56 5.10
CA CYS A 68 0.47 14.88 4.54
C CYS A 68 -0.97 14.93 4.01
N GLY A 69 -1.39 13.93 3.23
CA GLY A 69 -2.74 13.85 2.67
C GLY A 69 -3.81 13.75 3.75
N GLY A 70 -3.61 12.87 4.74
CA GLY A 70 -4.50 12.72 5.89
C GLY A 70 -4.60 14.00 6.71
N PHE A 71 -3.50 14.71 6.90
CA PHE A 71 -3.49 15.99 7.62
C PHE A 71 -4.26 17.08 6.86
N ILE A 72 -4.01 17.23 5.55
CA ILE A 72 -4.72 18.21 4.70
C ILE A 72 -6.22 17.91 4.64
N ALA A 73 -6.57 16.64 4.41
CA ALA A 73 -7.96 16.19 4.37
C ALA A 73 -8.66 16.42 5.73
N GLY A 74 -8.00 16.06 6.83
CA GLY A 74 -8.51 16.27 8.18
C GLY A 74 -8.71 17.75 8.54
N TYR A 75 -7.76 18.61 8.16
CA TYR A 75 -7.89 20.06 8.37
C TYR A 75 -9.03 20.65 7.53
N SER A 76 -9.13 20.23 6.26
CA SER A 76 -10.20 20.68 5.35
C SER A 76 -11.58 20.22 5.83
N TYR A 77 -11.69 18.99 6.33
CA TYR A 77 -12.92 18.47 6.94
C TYR A 77 -13.30 19.27 8.19
N ARG A 78 -12.33 19.56 9.07
CA ARG A 78 -12.57 20.38 10.26
C ARG A 78 -13.10 21.77 9.87
N LYS A 79 -12.47 22.40 8.88
CA LYS A 79 -12.89 23.71 8.35
C LYS A 79 -14.31 23.67 7.79
N LEU A 80 -14.61 22.70 6.92
CA LEU A 80 -15.92 22.60 6.26
C LEU A 80 -17.06 22.29 7.24
N MET A 81 -16.84 21.44 8.24
CA MET A 81 -17.92 20.95 9.12
C MET A 81 -18.06 21.74 10.43
N HIS A 82 -16.98 22.30 10.97
CA HIS A 82 -17.02 22.99 12.27
C HIS A 82 -17.03 24.52 12.18
N GLU A 83 -16.44 25.14 11.14
CA GLU A 83 -16.44 26.61 11.02
C GLU A 83 -17.70 27.16 10.32
N ASN A 84 -18.33 26.40 9.41
CA ASN A 84 -19.58 26.82 8.77
C ASN A 84 -20.78 26.86 9.73
N LYS A 85 -20.71 26.16 10.89
CA LYS A 85 -21.77 26.19 11.90
C LYS A 85 -21.82 27.49 12.71
N LYS A 86 -20.80 28.36 12.61
CA LYS A 86 -20.77 29.67 13.29
C LYS A 86 -21.31 30.83 12.45
N ARG A 87 -21.70 30.60 11.18
CA ARG A 87 -22.19 31.65 10.26
C ARG A 87 -23.65 31.47 9.80
N ALA A 88 -24.38 30.50 10.35
CA ALA A 88 -25.82 30.33 10.18
C ALA A 88 -26.52 30.53 11.53
#